data_AF-A0AAW4BKQ4-F1
#
_entry.id   AF-A0AAW4BKQ4-F1
#
_cell.length_a   1.000
_cell.length_b   1.000
_cell.length_c   1.000
_cell.angle_alpha   90.00
_cell.angle_beta   90.00
_cell.angle_gamma   90.00
#
_symmetry.space_group_name_H-M   'P 1'
#
loop_
_entity.id
_entity.type
_entity.pdbx_description
1 polymer ?
#
loop_
_entity_poly.entity_id
_entity_poly.type
_entity_poly.pdbx_seq_one_letter_code
_entity_poly.pdbx_strand_id
1 'polypeptide(L)'
;MEFLSKLESIVELYFNKEYKLFKAKDANGEDLGIWFEFSSRASFLESYLDYYRSLPNLKSAIVNGCSAKFKILYDGQEYELKHTHQEEFEDEKGNLRGVNNSVLSSMAVNLTFREQKLRGAKSFDEVYEIVKECKVAGFGALSIYDAAVRISAYLGFKPTQVFLHAGTRTGAKYLEEKGLLGEGLSQKDTLPVSDF
;
A
#
# COMPACT_ATOMS: atom_id res chain seq x y z
N MET A 1 -30.90 3.81 -6.18
CA MET A 1 -30.94 4.18 -4.75
C MET A 1 -30.29 3.12 -3.86
N GLU A 2 -30.73 1.85 -3.87
CA GLU A 2 -30.15 0.81 -2.99
C GLU A 2 -28.63 0.60 -3.18
N PHE A 3 -28.13 0.63 -4.41
CA PHE A 3 -26.70 0.45 -4.69
C PHE A 3 -25.84 1.62 -4.18
N LEU A 4 -26.32 2.86 -4.33
CA LEU A 4 -25.62 4.04 -3.82
C LEU A 4 -25.54 4.00 -2.29
N SER A 5 -26.62 3.59 -1.62
CA SER A 5 -26.62 3.34 -0.17
C SER A 5 -25.61 2.26 0.24
N LYS A 6 -25.42 1.20 -0.57
CA LYS A 6 -24.36 0.21 -0.34
C LYS A 6 -22.96 0.81 -0.47
N LEU A 7 -22.71 1.68 -1.46
CA LEU A 7 -21.42 2.36 -1.58
C LEU A 7 -21.14 3.32 -0.42
N GLU A 8 -22.13 4.12 -0.02
CA GLU A 8 -22.04 5.00 1.15
C GLU A 8 -21.71 4.21 2.41
N SER A 9 -22.37 3.06 2.61
CA SER A 9 -22.05 2.18 3.73
C SER A 9 -20.62 1.64 3.68
N ILE A 10 -20.02 1.39 2.50
CA ILE A 10 -18.62 0.95 2.40
C ILE A 10 -17.68 2.07 2.87
N VAL A 11 -17.96 3.32 2.50
CA VAL A 11 -17.21 4.48 2.96
C VAL A 11 -17.34 4.65 4.47
N GLU A 12 -18.55 4.55 5.02
CA GLU A 12 -18.77 4.58 6.46
C GLU A 12 -18.02 3.45 7.19
N LEU A 13 -18.03 2.23 6.65
CA LEU A 13 -17.28 1.09 7.20
C LEU A 13 -15.76 1.32 7.17
N TYR A 14 -15.26 2.11 6.23
CA TYR A 14 -13.84 2.46 6.18
C TYR A 14 -13.44 3.45 7.27
N PHE A 15 -14.26 4.49 7.48
CA PHE A 15 -13.94 5.58 8.40
C PHE A 15 -14.38 5.35 9.85
N ASN A 16 -15.46 4.59 10.08
CA ASN A 16 -16.15 4.57 11.37
C ASN A 16 -16.26 3.18 12.02
N LYS A 17 -15.98 2.09 11.29
CA LYS A 17 -16.03 0.74 11.85
C LYS A 17 -14.67 0.29 12.34
N GLU A 18 -14.64 -0.21 13.58
CA GLU A 18 -13.48 -0.85 14.19
C GLU A 18 -12.80 -1.83 13.21
N TYR A 19 -11.48 -1.70 13.13
CA TYR A 19 -10.64 -2.52 12.28
C TYR A 19 -9.70 -3.37 13.13
N LYS A 20 -9.66 -4.67 12.84
CA LYS A 20 -8.75 -5.62 13.48
C LYS A 20 -7.75 -6.14 12.47
N LEU A 21 -6.48 -6.01 12.77
CA LEU A 21 -5.37 -6.56 12.00
C LEU A 21 -4.78 -7.74 12.75
N PHE A 22 -4.89 -8.95 12.19
CA PHE A 22 -4.19 -10.11 12.73
C PHE A 22 -2.78 -10.21 12.15
N LYS A 23 -1.81 -10.47 13.02
CA LYS A 23 -0.43 -10.75 12.65
C LYS A 23 0.02 -12.06 13.26
N ALA A 24 0.13 -13.08 12.42
CA ALA A 24 0.71 -14.36 12.83
C ALA A 24 2.20 -14.22 13.18
N LYS A 25 2.92 -13.37 12.43
CA LYS A 25 4.36 -13.14 12.56
C LYS A 25 4.71 -11.65 12.58
N ASP A 26 5.86 -11.34 13.15
CA ASP A 26 6.48 -10.02 13.10
C ASP A 26 7.22 -9.77 11.75
N ALA A 27 7.91 -8.63 11.63
CA ALA A 27 8.67 -8.29 10.43
C ALA A 27 9.89 -9.19 10.14
N ASN A 28 10.36 -9.94 11.13
CA ASN A 28 11.53 -10.83 11.04
C ASN A 28 11.13 -12.29 10.85
N GLY A 29 9.82 -12.59 10.89
CA GLY A 29 9.26 -13.92 10.71
C GLY A 29 9.12 -14.70 12.01
N GLU A 30 9.30 -14.05 13.16
CA GLU A 30 9.07 -14.61 14.49
C GLU A 30 7.57 -14.67 14.79
N ASP A 31 7.14 -15.71 15.50
CA ASP A 31 5.74 -15.91 15.83
C ASP A 31 5.25 -14.81 16.78
N LEU A 32 4.10 -14.21 16.45
CA LEU A 32 3.51 -13.09 17.17
C LEU A 32 2.10 -13.44 17.66
N GLY A 33 1.20 -13.81 16.75
CA GLY A 33 -0.17 -14.26 17.08
C GLY A 33 -1.08 -13.19 17.70
N ILE A 34 -0.88 -11.91 17.37
CA ILE A 34 -1.60 -10.78 18.00
C ILE A 34 -2.68 -10.20 17.07
N TRP A 35 -3.80 -9.81 17.66
CA TRP A 35 -4.80 -8.93 17.05
C TRP A 35 -4.56 -7.49 17.48
N PHE A 36 -4.29 -6.63 16.50
CA PHE A 36 -4.18 -5.19 16.69
C PHE A 36 -5.52 -4.54 16.37
N GLU A 37 -6.05 -3.77 17.32
CA GLU A 37 -7.34 -3.11 17.20
C GLU A 37 -7.16 -1.61 16.94
N PHE A 38 -7.92 -1.10 15.97
CA PHE A 38 -7.93 0.29 15.55
C PHE A 38 -9.37 0.78 15.49
N SER A 39 -9.59 2.06 15.80
CA SER A 39 -10.93 2.66 15.73
C SER A 39 -11.55 2.58 14.32
N SER A 40 -10.73 2.55 13.27
CA SER A 40 -11.17 2.33 11.90
C SER A 40 -10.04 1.91 10.96
N ARG A 41 -10.38 1.54 9.72
CA ARG A 41 -9.36 1.30 8.68
C ARG A 41 -8.58 2.57 8.36
N ALA A 42 -9.24 3.72 8.42
CA ALA A 42 -8.59 5.01 8.24
C ALA A 42 -7.56 5.29 9.35
N SER A 43 -7.88 4.98 10.62
CA SER A 43 -6.92 5.18 11.72
C SER A 43 -5.75 4.18 11.67
N PHE A 44 -5.98 2.95 11.21
CA PHE A 44 -4.88 2.05 10.87
C PHE A 44 -3.98 2.61 9.77
N LEU A 45 -4.57 3.08 8.65
CA LEU A 45 -3.80 3.66 7.55
C LEU A 45 -2.95 4.84 8.02
N GLU A 46 -3.49 5.68 8.89
CA GLU A 46 -2.75 6.82 9.43
C GLU A 46 -1.56 6.37 10.28
N SER A 47 -1.77 5.49 11.27
CA SER A 47 -0.69 4.90 12.08
C SER A 47 0.39 4.22 11.22
N TYR A 48 -0.04 3.54 10.16
CA TYR A 48 0.84 2.88 9.21
C TYR A 48 1.68 3.87 8.40
N LEU A 49 1.09 4.98 7.92
CA LEU A 49 1.81 5.99 7.13
C LEU A 49 2.66 6.93 8.01
N ASP A 50 2.27 7.16 9.27
CA ASP A 50 3.02 7.95 10.25
C ASP A 50 4.41 7.36 10.53
N TYR A 51 4.52 6.03 10.52
CA TYR A 51 5.81 5.37 10.58
C TYR A 51 6.75 5.87 9.46
N TYR A 52 6.29 5.90 8.21
CA TYR A 52 7.13 6.33 7.10
C TYR A 52 7.44 7.82 7.15
N ARG A 53 6.49 8.67 7.59
CA ARG A 53 6.69 10.11 7.80
C ARG A 53 7.77 10.41 8.83
N SER A 54 7.88 9.58 9.88
CA SER A 54 8.81 9.78 11.00
C SER A 54 10.20 9.18 10.77
N LEU A 55 10.46 8.53 9.64
CA LEU A 55 11.76 7.94 9.34
C LEU A 55 12.87 9.01 9.30
N PRO A 56 14.10 8.68 9.72
CA PRO A 56 15.15 9.69 9.91
C PRO A 56 15.68 10.29 8.60
N ASN A 57 15.51 9.59 7.48
CA ASN A 57 15.99 10.02 6.17
C ASN A 57 15.30 9.27 5.02
N LEU A 58 15.40 9.82 3.81
CA LEU A 58 14.83 9.26 2.58
C LEU A 58 15.34 7.84 2.29
N LYS A 59 16.61 7.53 2.60
CA LYS A 59 17.15 6.18 2.39
C LYS A 59 16.43 5.15 3.27
N SER A 60 16.17 5.46 4.54
CA SER A 60 15.34 4.63 5.41
C SER A 60 13.91 4.50 4.87
N ALA A 61 13.33 5.57 4.32
CA ALA A 61 12.01 5.54 3.69
C ALA A 61 11.96 4.64 2.45
N ILE A 62 13.01 4.64 1.62
CA ILE A 62 13.14 3.72 0.48
C ILE A 62 13.21 2.27 0.95
N VAL A 63 14.13 1.98 1.90
CA VAL A 63 14.35 0.60 2.37
C VAL A 63 13.08 0.03 3.02
N ASN A 64 12.46 0.76 3.94
CA ASN A 64 11.23 0.30 4.59
C ASN A 64 10.01 0.36 3.67
N GLY A 65 9.96 1.34 2.75
CA GLY A 65 8.92 1.46 1.74
C GLY A 65 8.87 0.25 0.80
N CYS A 66 10.04 -0.23 0.39
CA CYS A 66 10.16 -1.45 -0.41
C CYS A 66 9.93 -2.72 0.40
N SER A 67 10.51 -2.84 1.59
CA SER A 67 10.39 -4.06 2.41
C SER A 67 9.01 -4.24 3.06
N ALA A 68 8.14 -3.22 2.98
CA ALA A 68 6.84 -3.19 3.63
C ALA A 68 6.90 -3.23 5.15
N LYS A 69 8.08 -2.98 5.73
CA LYS A 69 8.27 -2.94 7.18
C LYS A 69 7.71 -1.64 7.72
N PHE A 70 7.03 -1.73 8.85
CA PHE A 70 6.49 -0.59 9.58
C PHE A 70 6.47 -0.87 11.08
N LYS A 71 6.37 0.20 11.88
CA LYS A 71 6.24 0.08 13.32
C LYS A 71 4.92 0.64 13.79
N ILE A 72 4.32 0.01 14.80
CA ILE A 72 3.15 0.51 15.50
C ILE A 72 3.38 0.47 17.00
N LEU A 73 2.88 1.49 17.71
CA LEU A 73 2.76 1.50 19.15
C LEU A 73 1.40 0.90 19.52
N TYR A 74 1.40 -0.20 20.26
CA TYR A 74 0.20 -0.88 20.71
C TYR A 74 0.37 -1.32 22.16
N ASP A 75 -0.57 -0.95 23.02
CA ASP A 75 -0.53 -1.22 24.47
C ASP A 75 0.81 -0.82 25.13
N GLY A 76 1.34 0.34 24.76
CA GLY A 76 2.61 0.86 25.29
C GLY A 76 3.88 0.15 24.77
N GLN A 77 3.74 -0.84 23.88
CA GLN A 77 4.84 -1.57 23.27
C GLN A 77 4.94 -1.28 21.77
N GLU A 78 6.17 -1.13 21.26
CA GLU A 78 6.44 -1.00 19.84
C GLU A 78 6.57 -2.38 19.17
N TYR A 79 5.91 -2.54 18.03
CA TYR A 79 5.97 -3.75 17.21
C TYR A 79 6.48 -3.40 15.82
N GLU A 80 7.49 -4.12 15.33
CA GLU A 80 7.92 -4.07 13.94
C GLU A 80 7.18 -5.15 13.14
N LEU A 81 6.38 -4.72 12.18
CA LEU A 81 5.51 -5.58 11.38
C LEU A 81 5.84 -5.44 9.90
N LYS A 82 5.39 -6.43 9.11
CA LYS A 82 5.43 -6.38 7.65
C LYS A 82 4.01 -6.33 7.09
N HIS A 83 3.78 -5.53 6.05
CA HIS A 83 2.46 -5.39 5.45
C HIS A 83 2.02 -6.70 4.78
N THR A 84 0.81 -7.18 5.06
CA THR A 84 0.31 -8.54 4.69
C THR A 84 0.46 -8.87 3.20
N HIS A 85 0.21 -7.92 2.31
CA HIS A 85 0.33 -8.14 0.85
C HIS A 85 1.77 -8.43 0.36
N GLN A 86 2.79 -8.17 1.19
CA GLN A 86 4.19 -8.37 0.84
C GLN A 86 4.90 -9.35 1.80
N GLU A 87 4.14 -10.03 2.66
CA GLU A 87 4.65 -11.15 3.45
C GLU A 87 4.81 -12.38 2.58
N GLU A 88 5.92 -13.10 2.75
CA GLU A 88 6.07 -14.42 2.16
C GLU A 88 5.35 -15.44 3.04
N PHE A 89 4.48 -16.24 2.44
CA PHE A 89 3.78 -17.31 3.13
C PHE A 89 3.48 -18.46 2.16
N GLU A 90 3.28 -19.65 2.70
CA GLU A 90 2.82 -20.80 1.95
C GLU A 90 1.29 -20.84 1.96
N ASP A 91 0.66 -20.97 0.79
CA ASP A 91 -0.79 -21.18 0.72
C ASP A 91 -1.17 -22.62 1.08
N GLU A 92 -2.47 -22.90 1.21
CA GLU A 92 -3.00 -24.23 1.56
C GLU A 92 -2.55 -25.36 0.61
N LYS A 93 -2.05 -25.02 -0.57
CA LYS A 93 -1.59 -25.96 -1.61
C LYS A 93 -0.07 -26.08 -1.65
N GLY A 94 0.65 -25.47 -0.70
CA GLY A 94 2.11 -25.51 -0.66
C GLY A 94 2.81 -24.49 -1.55
N ASN A 95 2.08 -23.55 -2.17
CA ASN A 95 2.71 -22.57 -3.05
C ASN A 95 3.17 -21.36 -2.24
N LEU A 96 4.41 -20.93 -2.47
CA LEU A 96 4.91 -19.67 -1.95
C LEU A 96 4.14 -18.50 -2.59
N ARG A 97 3.57 -17.65 -1.74
CA ARG A 97 2.87 -16.41 -2.06
C ARG A 97 3.61 -15.23 -1.45
N GLY A 98 3.22 -14.02 -1.87
CA GLY A 98 3.86 -12.79 -1.44
C GLY A 98 5.00 -12.36 -2.36
N VAL A 99 5.91 -11.54 -1.81
CA VAL A 99 7.05 -11.01 -2.56
C VAL A 99 8.34 -11.36 -1.83
N ASN A 100 9.25 -12.00 -2.55
CA ASN A 100 10.48 -12.50 -1.96
C ASN A 100 11.35 -11.38 -1.36
N ASN A 101 11.91 -11.58 -0.17
CA ASN A 101 12.75 -10.59 0.52
C ASN A 101 13.96 -10.15 -0.32
N SER A 102 14.52 -11.03 -1.16
CA SER A 102 15.59 -10.66 -2.09
C SER A 102 15.10 -9.72 -3.19
N VAL A 103 13.85 -9.88 -3.65
CA VAL A 103 13.20 -8.98 -4.62
C VAL A 103 12.95 -7.62 -3.98
N LEU A 104 12.43 -7.59 -2.75
CA LEU A 104 12.23 -6.35 -1.99
C LEU A 104 13.56 -5.60 -1.77
N SER A 105 14.62 -6.34 -1.42
CA SER A 105 15.96 -5.78 -1.21
C SER A 105 16.56 -5.24 -2.50
N SER A 106 16.43 -5.98 -3.61
CA SER A 106 16.90 -5.55 -4.93
C SER A 106 16.20 -4.27 -5.39
N MET A 107 14.89 -4.17 -5.15
CA MET A 107 14.12 -2.97 -5.42
C MET A 107 14.63 -1.77 -4.61
N ALA A 108 14.86 -1.95 -3.31
CA ALA A 108 15.38 -0.90 -2.43
C ALA A 108 16.78 -0.42 -2.86
N VAL A 109 17.65 -1.34 -3.28
CA VAL A 109 18.99 -1.01 -3.80
C VAL A 109 18.87 -0.16 -5.07
N ASN A 110 18.07 -0.59 -6.05
CA ASN A 110 17.84 0.17 -7.28
C ASN A 110 17.32 1.58 -6.99
N LEU A 111 16.36 1.71 -6.07
CA LEU A 111 15.80 3.01 -5.70
C LEU A 111 16.76 3.89 -4.91
N THR A 112 17.66 3.32 -4.11
CA THR A 112 18.70 4.09 -3.41
C THR A 112 19.63 4.79 -4.41
N PHE A 113 19.93 4.18 -5.56
CA PHE A 113 20.66 4.85 -6.65
C PHE A 113 19.86 5.99 -7.32
N ARG A 114 18.56 6.10 -7.05
CA ARG A 114 17.68 7.19 -7.50
C ARG A 114 17.30 8.16 -6.38
N GLU A 115 17.98 8.11 -5.22
CA GLU A 115 17.63 8.97 -4.07
C GLU A 115 17.55 10.46 -4.44
N GLN A 116 18.50 10.97 -5.24
CA GLN A 116 18.47 12.38 -5.68
C GLN A 116 17.28 12.70 -6.58
N LYS A 117 16.87 11.76 -7.45
CA LYS A 117 15.69 11.93 -8.31
C LYS A 117 14.42 11.94 -7.46
N LEU A 118 14.32 11.05 -6.46
CA LEU A 118 13.20 11.02 -5.50
C LEU A 118 13.13 12.31 -4.66
N ARG A 119 14.27 12.81 -4.19
CA ARG A 119 14.36 14.07 -3.43
C ARG A 119 13.88 15.26 -4.24
N GLY A 120 14.09 15.24 -5.56
CA GLY A 120 13.63 16.28 -6.48
C GLY A 120 12.19 16.12 -6.96
N ALA A 121 11.49 15.03 -6.60
CA ALA A 121 10.13 14.79 -7.02
C ALA A 121 9.16 15.82 -6.40
N LYS A 122 8.12 16.18 -7.15
CA LYS A 122 7.15 17.23 -6.79
C LYS A 122 5.72 16.72 -6.62
N SER A 123 5.49 15.44 -6.86
CA SER A 123 4.17 14.83 -6.78
C SER A 123 4.28 13.33 -6.50
N PHE A 124 3.15 12.73 -6.10
CA PHE A 124 3.03 11.29 -6.00
C PHE A 124 3.30 10.59 -7.34
N ASP A 125 2.78 11.14 -8.44
CA ASP A 125 2.91 10.59 -9.78
C ASP A 125 4.38 10.52 -10.23
N GLU A 126 5.18 11.54 -9.91
CA GLU A 126 6.64 11.51 -10.15
C GLU A 126 7.34 10.44 -9.31
N VAL A 127 6.98 10.29 -8.04
CA VAL A 127 7.52 9.22 -7.18
C VAL A 127 7.14 7.85 -7.74
N TYR A 128 5.88 7.66 -8.14
CA TYR A 128 5.38 6.42 -8.72
C TYR A 128 6.15 6.03 -9.98
N GLU A 129 6.35 6.95 -10.91
CA GLU A 129 7.11 6.67 -12.14
C GLU A 129 8.59 6.36 -11.84
N ILE A 130 9.22 7.03 -10.87
CA ILE A 130 10.59 6.68 -10.43
C ILE A 130 10.66 5.26 -9.87
N VAL A 131 9.69 4.87 -9.03
CA VAL A 131 9.60 3.51 -8.48
C VAL A 131 9.38 2.51 -9.61
N LYS A 132 8.47 2.79 -10.54
CA LYS A 132 8.16 1.93 -11.68
C LYS A 132 9.35 1.74 -12.62
N GLU A 133 10.14 2.77 -12.89
CA GLU A 133 11.39 2.69 -13.67
C GLU A 133 12.44 1.78 -13.01
N CYS A 134 12.41 1.65 -11.68
CA CYS A 134 13.36 0.81 -10.91
C CYS A 134 12.90 -0.64 -10.74
N LYS A 135 11.75 -1.00 -11.32
CA LYS A 135 11.10 -2.30 -11.18
C LYS A 135 12.08 -3.46 -11.41
N VAL A 136 12.04 -4.42 -10.50
CA VAL A 136 12.69 -5.72 -10.62
C VAL A 136 11.68 -6.83 -10.90
N ALA A 137 12.12 -7.94 -11.48
CA ALA A 137 11.27 -9.12 -11.68
C ALA A 137 10.70 -9.61 -10.33
N GLY A 138 9.40 -9.92 -10.29
CA GLY A 138 8.70 -10.29 -9.05
C GLY A 138 8.14 -9.10 -8.25
N PHE A 139 8.50 -7.85 -8.56
CA PHE A 139 7.92 -6.66 -7.94
C PHE A 139 6.77 -6.11 -8.81
N GLY A 140 5.56 -6.61 -8.55
CA GLY A 140 4.37 -6.34 -9.37
C GLY A 140 3.80 -4.92 -9.22
N ALA A 141 2.78 -4.59 -10.03
CA ALA A 141 2.17 -3.26 -10.07
C ALA A 141 1.60 -2.78 -8.72
N LEU A 142 1.01 -3.69 -7.93
CA LEU A 142 0.55 -3.37 -6.57
C LEU A 142 1.72 -3.01 -5.66
N SER A 143 2.82 -3.79 -5.69
CA SER A 143 4.03 -3.49 -4.91
C SER A 143 4.67 -2.15 -5.29
N ILE A 144 4.65 -1.80 -6.57
CA ILE A 144 5.11 -0.48 -7.07
C ILE A 144 4.26 0.63 -6.45
N TYR A 145 2.93 0.51 -6.53
CA TYR A 145 2.03 1.48 -5.94
C TYR A 145 2.22 1.60 -4.42
N ASP A 146 2.24 0.48 -3.70
CA ASP A 146 2.40 0.45 -2.25
C ASP A 146 3.74 1.08 -1.81
N ALA A 147 4.84 0.76 -2.50
CA ALA A 147 6.13 1.38 -2.22
C ALA A 147 6.13 2.88 -2.51
N ALA A 148 5.50 3.31 -3.62
CA ALA A 148 5.35 4.72 -3.94
C ALA A 148 4.53 5.47 -2.88
N VAL A 149 3.46 4.86 -2.34
CA VAL A 149 2.64 5.44 -1.24
C VAL A 149 3.48 5.65 0.01
N ARG A 150 4.26 4.65 0.42
CA ARG A 150 5.11 4.73 1.63
C ARG A 150 6.22 5.76 1.48
N ILE A 151 6.92 5.77 0.35
CA ILE A 151 7.98 6.76 0.07
C ILE A 151 7.38 8.16 -0.03
N SER A 152 6.21 8.30 -0.67
CA SER A 152 5.50 9.57 -0.78
C SER A 152 5.01 10.08 0.57
N ALA A 153 4.63 9.19 1.50
CA ALA A 153 4.31 9.60 2.87
C ALA A 153 5.48 10.32 3.53
N TYR A 154 6.71 9.82 3.38
CA TYR A 154 7.91 10.52 3.83
C TYR A 154 8.13 11.87 3.11
N LEU A 155 7.88 11.93 1.80
CA LEU A 155 8.07 13.14 0.99
C LEU A 155 6.93 14.16 1.12
N GLY A 156 5.84 13.82 1.83
CA GLY A 156 4.68 14.69 2.01
C GLY A 156 3.67 14.69 0.83
N PHE A 157 3.73 13.70 -0.05
CA PHE A 157 2.81 13.57 -1.18
C PHE A 157 1.72 12.53 -0.94
N LYS A 158 0.54 12.75 -1.53
CA LYS A 158 -0.58 11.81 -1.54
C LYS A 158 -0.99 11.52 -2.99
N PRO A 159 -1.47 10.30 -3.31
CA PRO A 159 -2.07 10.03 -4.61
C PRO A 159 -3.25 10.99 -4.86
N THR A 160 -3.31 11.55 -6.07
CA THR A 160 -4.42 12.42 -6.52
C THR A 160 -5.35 11.72 -7.51
N GLN A 161 -4.98 10.50 -7.90
CA GLN A 161 -5.69 9.64 -8.84
C GLN A 161 -5.86 8.25 -8.23
N VAL A 162 -6.86 7.52 -8.71
CA VAL A 162 -7.08 6.10 -8.42
C VAL A 162 -6.26 5.27 -9.40
N PHE A 163 -5.30 4.50 -8.90
CA PHE A 163 -4.43 3.64 -9.71
C PHE A 163 -5.09 2.27 -9.93
N LEU A 164 -5.29 1.88 -11.19
CA LEU A 164 -5.98 0.65 -11.59
C LEU A 164 -4.99 -0.52 -11.75
N HIS A 165 -4.70 -1.19 -10.64
CA HIS A 165 -4.05 -2.52 -10.62
C HIS A 165 -5.11 -3.63 -10.56
N ALA A 166 -4.71 -4.91 -10.48
CA ALA A 166 -5.63 -6.05 -10.65
C ALA A 166 -6.94 -5.93 -9.81
N GLY A 167 -6.83 -5.70 -8.50
CA GLY A 167 -8.00 -5.54 -7.62
C GLY A 167 -8.84 -4.30 -7.90
N THR A 168 -8.23 -3.12 -8.00
CA THR A 168 -8.95 -1.85 -8.25
C THR A 168 -9.56 -1.83 -9.65
N ARG A 169 -8.93 -2.46 -10.64
CA ARG A 169 -9.47 -2.64 -11.99
C ARG A 169 -10.72 -3.51 -12.01
N THR A 170 -10.74 -4.59 -11.24
CA THR A 170 -11.95 -5.42 -11.08
C THR A 170 -13.07 -4.59 -10.46
N GLY A 171 -12.77 -3.78 -9.44
CA GLY A 171 -13.72 -2.83 -8.86
C GLY A 171 -14.25 -1.82 -9.88
N ALA A 172 -13.36 -1.19 -10.67
CA ALA A 172 -13.72 -0.24 -11.70
C ALA A 172 -14.65 -0.86 -12.76
N LYS A 173 -14.33 -2.07 -13.26
CA LYS A 173 -15.20 -2.81 -14.20
C LYS A 173 -16.60 -3.03 -13.63
N TYR A 174 -16.68 -3.42 -12.37
CA TYR A 174 -17.98 -3.61 -11.72
C TYR A 174 -18.76 -2.29 -11.63
N LEU A 175 -18.11 -1.17 -11.36
CA LEU A 175 -18.75 0.14 -11.34
C LEU A 175 -19.23 0.58 -12.74
N GLU A 176 -18.47 0.29 -13.80
CA GLU A 176 -18.90 0.52 -15.19
C GLU A 176 -20.14 -0.31 -15.54
N GLU A 177 -20.15 -1.60 -15.20
CA GLU A 177 -21.30 -2.49 -15.43
C GLU A 177 -22.57 -2.00 -14.70
N LYS A 178 -22.41 -1.22 -13.64
CA LYS A 178 -23.50 -0.58 -12.90
C LYS A 178 -23.87 0.82 -13.39
N GLY A 179 -23.19 1.34 -14.41
CA GLY A 179 -23.39 2.67 -14.96
C GLY A 179 -22.96 3.80 -14.01
N LEU A 180 -22.07 3.48 -13.05
CA LEU A 180 -21.55 4.43 -12.06
C LEU A 180 -20.15 4.93 -12.41
N LEU A 181 -19.54 4.32 -13.41
CA LEU A 181 -18.31 4.76 -14.02
C LEU A 181 -18.54 4.78 -15.53
N GLY A 182 -17.97 5.77 -16.23
CA GLY A 182 -18.09 5.90 -17.68
C GLY A 182 -17.52 4.68 -18.42
N GLU A 183 -18.08 4.37 -19.59
CA GLU A 183 -17.68 3.21 -20.40
C GLU A 183 -16.19 3.29 -20.81
N GLY A 184 -15.45 2.21 -20.59
CA GLY A 184 -14.04 2.06 -21.00
C GLY A 184 -13.01 2.68 -20.04
N LEU A 185 -13.44 3.36 -18.98
CA LEU A 185 -12.58 3.91 -17.93
C LEU A 185 -11.82 2.82 -17.15
N SER A 186 -12.36 1.63 -16.97
CA SER A 186 -11.70 0.50 -16.29
C SER A 186 -10.48 -0.04 -17.05
N GLN A 187 -10.30 0.33 -18.32
CA GLN A 187 -9.13 -0.05 -19.12
C GLN A 187 -7.97 0.93 -18.95
N LYS A 188 -8.18 2.11 -18.33
CA LYS A 188 -7.12 3.07 -18.06
C LYS A 188 -6.17 2.57 -16.97
N ASP A 189 -5.00 3.21 -16.85
CA ASP A 189 -4.05 2.93 -15.77
C ASP A 189 -4.38 3.71 -14.50
N THR A 190 -4.90 4.92 -14.66
CA THR A 190 -5.37 5.78 -13.57
C THR A 190 -6.71 6.42 -13.93
N LEU A 191 -7.47 6.79 -12.89
CA LEU A 191 -8.68 7.58 -12.99
C LEU A 191 -8.61 8.76 -12.02
N PRO A 192 -8.99 9.98 -12.43
CA PRO A 192 -9.15 11.08 -11.49
C PRO A 192 -10.25 10.74 -10.49
N VAL A 193 -10.12 11.23 -9.26
CA VAL A 193 -11.14 11.00 -8.21
C VAL A 193 -12.51 11.55 -8.63
N SER A 194 -12.54 12.59 -9.48
CA SER A 194 -13.78 13.17 -10.02
C SER A 194 -14.57 12.27 -10.97
N ASP A 195 -14.00 11.14 -11.42
CA ASP A 195 -14.72 10.16 -12.25
C ASP A 195 -15.62 9.24 -11.41
N PHE A 196 -15.60 9.37 -10.07
CA PHE A 196 -16.42 8.63 -9.10
C PHE A 196 -17.34 9.57 -8.32
#